data_AF-A0A660N9G1-F1
#
_entry.id   AF-A0A660N9G1-F1
#
_cell.length_a   1.000
_cell.length_b   1.000
_cell.length_c   1.000
_cell.angle_alpha   90.00
_cell.angle_beta   90.00
_cell.angle_gamma   90.00
#
_symmetry.space_group_name_H-M   'P 1'
#
loop_
_entity.id
_entity.type
_entity.pdbx_description
1 polymer ?
#
loop_
_entity_poly.entity_id
_entity_poly.type
_entity_poly.pdbx_seq_one_letter_code
_entity_poly.pdbx_strand_id
1 'polypeptide(L)'
;MKVLRIKLRQSQASYAKEETVKNRMTYPLPAYSTIIGALHTACGYDHYHQMDISVQGKFESMQRKLQVNYTLLNRLEDDRSTLIWLENSNALSNGYIEVAKALKKQGNSFRKGITIQVAREDKIQEYRAIKDR
;
A
#
# COMPACT_ATOMS: atom_id res chain seq x y z
N MET A 1 13.15 -42.06 -11.43
CA MET A 1 12.22 -40.89 -11.45
C MET A 1 12.98 -39.69 -11.98
N LYS A 2 12.40 -38.89 -12.89
CA LYS A 2 13.01 -37.65 -13.40
C LYS A 2 12.45 -36.47 -12.62
N VAL A 3 13.31 -35.56 -12.14
CA VAL A 3 12.92 -34.40 -11.33
C VAL A 3 13.62 -33.14 -11.84
N LEU A 4 12.93 -32.01 -11.77
CA LEU A 4 13.51 -30.69 -12.05
C LEU A 4 13.92 -30.04 -10.72
N ARG A 5 15.20 -29.69 -10.57
CA ARG A 5 15.70 -28.97 -9.40
C ARG A 5 15.96 -27.51 -9.76
N ILE A 6 15.21 -26.60 -9.15
CA ILE A 6 15.39 -25.17 -9.30
C ILE A 6 16.12 -24.64 -8.05
N LYS A 7 17.22 -23.91 -8.23
CA LYS A 7 17.93 -23.22 -7.14
C LYS A 7 17.69 -21.72 -7.29
N LEU A 8 17.06 -21.12 -6.29
CA LEU A 8 16.72 -19.69 -6.27
C LEU A 8 17.29 -19.05 -5.02
N ARG A 9 17.75 -17.80 -5.16
CA ARG A 9 18.12 -16.93 -4.05
C ARG A 9 17.39 -15.61 -4.24
N GLN A 10 16.74 -15.13 -3.19
CA GLN A 10 16.08 -13.84 -3.16
C GLN A 10 16.76 -12.99 -2.08
N SER A 11 16.98 -11.70 -2.38
CA SER A 11 17.49 -10.74 -1.39
C SER A 11 16.43 -10.42 -0.34
N GLN A 12 15.17 -10.31 -0.77
CA GLN A 12 13.99 -10.16 0.09
C GLN A 12 12.84 -10.94 -0.52
N ALA A 13 11.98 -11.51 0.33
CA ALA A 13 10.79 -12.24 -0.08
C ALA A 13 9.68 -12.06 0.95
N SER A 14 8.43 -12.13 0.50
CA SER A 14 7.24 -12.15 1.35
C SER A 14 6.28 -13.22 0.86
N TYR A 15 6.11 -14.25 1.67
CA TYR A 15 5.18 -15.36 1.46
C TYR A 15 4.02 -15.18 2.40
N ALA A 16 3.01 -14.42 1.95
CA ALA A 16 1.89 -14.00 2.76
C ALA A 16 1.29 -15.16 3.57
N LYS A 17 1.12 -14.93 4.87
CA LYS A 17 0.41 -15.86 5.74
C LYS A 17 -1.08 -15.52 5.75
N GLU A 18 -1.89 -16.53 5.50
CA GLU A 18 -3.36 -16.43 5.52
C GLU A 18 -3.87 -15.95 6.88
N GLU A 19 -5.08 -15.37 6.89
CA GLU A 19 -5.76 -14.80 8.07
C GLU A 19 -5.09 -13.55 8.69
N THR A 20 -4.07 -12.97 8.04
CA THR A 20 -3.40 -11.77 8.56
C THR A 20 -3.84 -10.49 7.84
N VAL A 21 -4.72 -9.71 8.48
CA VAL A 21 -5.30 -8.49 7.88
C VAL A 21 -4.49 -7.22 8.20
N LYS A 22 -4.27 -6.94 9.49
CA LYS A 22 -3.59 -5.70 9.93
C LYS A 22 -2.08 -5.85 10.00
N ASN A 23 -1.60 -7.00 10.44
CA ASN A 23 -0.18 -7.31 10.55
C ASN A 23 0.19 -8.28 9.43
N ARG A 24 0.68 -7.80 8.29
CA ARG A 24 1.07 -8.65 7.16
C ARG A 24 2.23 -9.54 7.58
N MET A 25 1.96 -10.83 7.79
CA MET A 25 2.98 -11.81 8.17
C MET A 25 3.46 -12.60 6.96
N THR A 26 4.66 -13.15 7.07
CA THR A 26 5.27 -14.00 6.06
C THR A 26 5.71 -15.33 6.65
N TYR A 27 5.59 -16.40 5.88
CA TYR A 27 6.30 -17.64 6.17
C TYR A 27 7.80 -17.49 5.90
N PRO A 28 8.67 -18.30 6.53
CA PRO A 28 10.11 -18.30 6.27
C PRO A 28 10.49 -18.89 4.91
N LEU A 29 9.67 -19.81 4.40
CA LEU A 29 9.81 -20.46 3.10
C LEU A 29 8.49 -20.34 2.34
N PRO A 30 8.51 -20.39 0.99
CA PRO A 30 7.30 -20.28 0.20
C PRO A 30 6.34 -21.45 0.48
N ALA A 31 5.05 -21.15 0.61
CA ALA A 31 4.02 -22.16 0.63
C ALA A 31 3.91 -22.85 -0.75
N TYR A 32 3.44 -24.09 -0.77
CA TYR A 32 3.29 -24.84 -2.02
C TYR A 32 2.38 -24.13 -3.02
N SER A 33 1.28 -23.53 -2.55
CA SER A 33 0.36 -22.74 -3.39
C SER A 33 1.08 -21.59 -4.13
N THR A 34 2.00 -20.90 -3.46
CA THR A 34 2.80 -19.82 -4.05
C THR A 34 3.71 -20.34 -5.16
N ILE A 35 4.35 -21.49 -4.96
CA ILE A 35 5.25 -22.08 -5.95
C ILE A 35 4.45 -22.57 -7.16
N ILE A 36 3.34 -23.27 -6.93
CA ILE A 36 2.45 -23.75 -8.00
C ILE A 36 1.94 -22.57 -8.83
N GLY A 37 1.44 -21.52 -8.18
CA GLY A 37 0.96 -20.32 -8.87
C GLY A 37 2.06 -19.62 -9.66
N ALA A 38 3.27 -19.51 -9.11
CA ALA A 38 4.42 -18.93 -9.81
C ALA A 38 4.80 -19.75 -11.05
N LEU A 39 4.81 -21.09 -10.95
CA LEU A 39 5.09 -21.98 -12.08
C LEU A 39 3.98 -21.94 -13.13
N HIS A 40 2.71 -21.92 -12.73
CA HIS A 40 1.58 -21.76 -13.66
C HIS A 40 1.68 -20.46 -14.44
N THR A 41 1.99 -19.36 -13.76
CA THR A 41 2.18 -18.05 -14.39
C THR A 41 3.37 -18.08 -15.35
N ALA A 42 4.50 -18.68 -14.95
CA ALA A 42 5.69 -18.78 -15.80
C ALA A 42 5.49 -19.67 -17.03
N CYS A 43 4.68 -20.72 -16.92
CA CYS A 43 4.33 -21.62 -18.03
C CYS A 43 3.16 -21.11 -18.87
N GLY A 44 2.46 -20.04 -18.46
CA GLY A 44 1.28 -19.53 -19.15
C GLY A 44 0.07 -20.47 -19.09
N TYR A 45 -0.06 -21.27 -18.02
CA TYR A 45 -1.22 -22.14 -17.84
C TYR A 45 -2.47 -21.35 -17.50
N ASP A 46 -3.56 -21.66 -18.21
CA ASP A 46 -4.90 -21.09 -18.04
C ASP A 46 -5.81 -21.97 -17.14
N HIS A 47 -5.44 -23.24 -16.95
CA HIS A 47 -6.11 -24.19 -16.07
C HIS A 47 -5.15 -24.74 -15.01
N TYR A 48 -5.70 -25.25 -13.91
CA TYR A 48 -4.89 -25.84 -12.85
C TYR A 48 -4.22 -27.14 -13.31
N HIS A 49 -2.89 -27.15 -13.30
CA HIS A 49 -2.07 -28.33 -13.52
C HIS A 49 -1.50 -28.83 -12.19
N GLN A 50 -1.84 -30.07 -11.82
CA GLN A 50 -1.33 -30.71 -10.61
C GLN A 50 0.18 -30.94 -10.71
N MET A 51 0.90 -30.65 -9.63
CA MET A 51 2.36 -30.75 -9.54
C MET A 51 2.76 -31.33 -8.18
N ASP A 52 3.69 -32.29 -8.17
CA ASP A 52 4.34 -32.75 -6.95
C ASP A 52 5.58 -31.91 -6.69
N ILE A 53 5.64 -31.27 -5.52
CA ILE A 53 6.68 -30.29 -5.20
C ILE A 53 7.29 -30.62 -3.84
N SER A 54 8.61 -30.46 -3.74
CA SER A 54 9.35 -30.50 -2.49
C SER A 54 10.11 -29.20 -2.32
N VAL A 55 10.07 -28.63 -1.11
CA VAL A 55 10.72 -27.36 -0.80
C VAL A 55 11.79 -27.60 0.24
N GLN A 56 13.01 -27.21 -0.08
CA GLN A 56 14.14 -27.20 0.84
C GLN A 56 14.85 -25.85 0.71
N GLY A 57 15.10 -25.21 1.83
CA GLY A 57 15.74 -23.91 1.84
C GLY A 57 16.17 -23.49 3.23
N LYS A 58 17.01 -22.46 3.26
CA LYS A 58 17.39 -21.73 4.47
C LYS A 58 17.01 -20.27 4.24
N PHE A 59 16.56 -19.61 5.30
CA PHE A 59 16.40 -18.17 5.34
C PHE A 59 17.34 -17.63 6.41
N GLU A 60 17.77 -16.37 6.27
CA GLU A 60 18.74 -15.77 7.19
C GLU A 60 18.04 -15.12 8.38
N SER A 61 17.12 -14.19 8.11
CA SER A 61 16.37 -13.49 9.15
C SER A 61 14.97 -13.09 8.67
N MET A 62 14.06 -12.86 9.62
CA MET A 62 12.75 -12.26 9.35
C MET A 62 12.79 -10.78 9.75
N GLN A 63 12.56 -9.91 8.78
CA GLN A 63 12.52 -8.46 9.00
C GLN A 63 11.09 -7.98 9.26
N ARG A 64 10.94 -6.96 10.10
CA ARG A 64 9.66 -6.28 10.34
C ARG A 64 9.80 -4.84 9.88
N LYS A 65 8.85 -4.37 9.07
CA LYS A 65 8.82 -2.99 8.58
C LYS A 65 7.47 -2.37 8.90
N LEU A 66 7.48 -1.15 9.40
CA LEU A 66 6.27 -0.34 9.49
C LEU A 66 5.88 0.10 8.07
N GLN A 67 4.71 -0.33 7.61
CA GLN A 67 4.12 0.12 6.37
C GLN A 67 2.98 1.10 6.66
N VAL A 68 3.14 2.34 6.22
CA VAL A 68 2.07 3.36 6.24
C VAL A 68 1.44 3.39 4.86
N ASN A 69 0.12 3.19 4.81
CA ASN A 69 -0.66 3.34 3.59
C ASN A 69 -1.41 4.66 3.66
N TYR A 70 -1.11 5.58 2.76
CA TYR A 70 -1.88 6.81 2.58
C TYR A 70 -3.04 6.51 1.62
N THR A 71 -4.26 6.78 2.06
CA THR A 71 -5.46 6.62 1.24
C THR A 71 -5.99 7.98 0.87
N LEU A 72 -6.11 8.24 -0.43
CA LEU A 72 -6.71 9.46 -0.96
C LEU A 72 -8.21 9.24 -1.14
N LEU A 73 -8.99 10.17 -0.59
CA LEU A 73 -10.44 10.15 -0.75
C LEU A 73 -10.82 11.01 -1.95
N ASN A 74 -11.81 10.54 -2.71
CA ASN A 74 -12.38 11.29 -3.83
C ASN A 74 -13.32 12.44 -3.36
N ARG A 75 -13.35 12.76 -2.06
CA ARG A 75 -14.21 13.79 -1.48
C ARG A 75 -13.42 14.65 -0.50
N LEU A 76 -13.64 15.96 -0.62
CA LEU A 76 -13.03 17.03 0.20
C LEU A 76 -13.89 17.29 1.44
N GLU A 77 -14.17 16.25 2.23
CA GLU A 77 -14.93 16.42 3.47
C GLU A 77 -14.09 17.18 4.50
N ASP A 78 -14.71 18.18 5.13
CA ASP A 78 -14.09 19.10 6.09
C ASP A 78 -13.59 18.40 7.37
N ASP A 79 -14.16 17.23 7.73
CA ASP A 79 -13.83 16.46 8.93
C ASP A 79 -12.71 15.42 8.74
N ARG A 80 -11.88 15.58 7.71
CA ARG A 80 -10.78 14.65 7.40
C ARG A 80 -9.42 15.20 7.83
N SER A 81 -8.50 14.28 8.11
CA SER A 81 -7.23 14.53 8.80
C SER A 81 -6.30 15.54 8.11
N THR A 82 -6.16 15.48 6.79
CA THR A 82 -5.17 16.32 6.08
C THR A 82 -5.67 16.71 4.69
N LEU A 83 -5.72 18.02 4.44
CA LEU A 83 -5.88 18.58 3.10
C LEU A 83 -4.51 18.60 2.43
N ILE A 84 -4.44 18.00 1.25
CA ILE A 84 -3.21 17.91 0.46
C ILE A 84 -3.40 18.56 -0.91
N TRP A 85 -2.29 18.96 -1.51
CA TRP A 85 -2.20 19.40 -2.89
C TRP A 85 -1.29 18.46 -3.67
N LEU A 86 -1.75 18.01 -4.82
CA LEU A 86 -0.97 17.19 -5.74
C LEU A 86 -0.53 18.10 -6.90
N GLU A 87 0.78 18.21 -7.13
CA GLU A 87 1.31 18.96 -8.28
C GLU A 87 0.87 18.34 -9.61
N ASN A 88 0.79 17.01 -9.66
CA ASN A 88 0.24 16.27 -10.79
C ASN A 88 -1.01 15.52 -10.32
N SER A 89 -2.19 15.97 -10.78
CA SER A 89 -3.49 15.38 -10.43
C SER A 89 -3.63 13.92 -10.84
N ASN A 90 -2.87 13.47 -11.84
CA ASN A 90 -2.93 12.11 -12.36
C ASN A 90 -1.94 11.17 -11.64
N ALA A 91 -1.01 11.72 -10.85
CA ALA A 91 -0.02 10.95 -10.10
C ALA A 91 -0.46 10.80 -8.63
N LEU A 92 -1.22 9.75 -8.33
CA LEU A 92 -1.55 9.35 -6.96
C LEU A 92 -0.27 8.83 -6.28
N SER A 93 0.49 9.74 -5.68
CA SER A 93 1.79 9.45 -5.08
C SER A 93 1.90 10.05 -3.67
N ASN A 94 2.93 9.62 -2.94
CA ASN A 94 3.28 10.19 -1.64
C ASN A 94 3.99 11.56 -1.76
N GLY A 95 4.28 12.02 -2.97
CA GLY A 95 4.89 13.33 -3.24
C GLY A 95 3.87 14.46 -3.23
N TYR A 96 3.04 14.53 -2.20
CA TYR A 96 2.03 15.58 -2.05
C TYR A 96 2.54 16.71 -1.17
N ILE A 97 1.96 17.90 -1.37
CA ILE A 97 2.19 19.06 -0.51
C ILE A 97 1.08 19.09 0.54
N GLU A 98 1.46 19.13 1.81
CA GLU A 98 0.51 19.33 2.90
C GLU A 98 0.02 20.79 2.91
N VAL A 99 -1.29 21.00 2.86
CA VAL A 99 -1.91 22.33 2.86
C VAL A 99 -2.41 22.69 4.24
N ALA A 100 -3.18 21.80 4.86
CA ALA A 100 -3.73 22.00 6.21
C ALA A 100 -4.07 20.66 6.88
N LYS A 101 -4.08 20.65 8.21
CA LYS A 101 -4.50 19.52 9.05
C LYS A 101 -5.71 19.89 9.90
N ALA A 102 -6.65 18.96 10.03
CA ALA A 102 -7.73 19.09 11.00
C ALA A 102 -7.22 18.77 12.41
N LEU A 103 -7.60 19.57 13.41
CA LEU A 103 -7.14 19.39 14.79
C LEU A 103 -8.12 18.57 15.64
N LYS A 104 -9.41 18.52 15.27
CA LYS A 104 -10.44 17.71 15.93
C LYS A 104 -10.87 16.54 15.05
N LYS A 105 -11.58 15.58 15.64
CA LYS A 105 -12.19 14.46 14.90
C LYS A 105 -13.38 14.88 14.03
N GLN A 106 -14.13 15.90 14.45
CA GLN A 106 -15.35 16.40 13.80
C GLN A 106 -15.52 17.90 14.07
N GLY A 107 -16.30 18.57 13.22
CA GLY A 107 -16.58 20.00 13.32
C GLY A 107 -15.43 20.88 12.85
N ASN A 108 -14.51 20.34 12.03
CA ASN A 108 -13.48 21.15 11.39
C ASN A 108 -14.04 21.74 10.11
N SER A 109 -13.38 22.77 9.56
CA SER A 109 -13.67 23.20 8.20
C SER A 109 -12.46 23.83 7.56
N PHE A 110 -11.99 23.25 6.46
CA PHE A 110 -10.90 23.83 5.65
C PHE A 110 -11.38 25.10 4.95
N ARG A 111 -12.65 25.11 4.52
CA ARG A 111 -13.27 26.27 3.87
C ARG A 111 -13.42 27.45 4.84
N LYS A 112 -14.00 27.21 6.02
CA LYS A 112 -14.24 28.28 7.02
C LYS A 112 -13.05 28.57 7.94
N GLY A 113 -11.99 27.76 7.89
CA GLY A 113 -10.84 27.90 8.77
C GLY A 113 -11.09 27.47 10.23
N ILE A 114 -12.10 26.63 10.47
CA ILE A 114 -12.51 26.25 11.82
C ILE A 114 -11.67 25.06 12.28
N THR A 115 -10.90 25.25 13.35
CA THR A 115 -10.13 24.18 14.03
C THR A 115 -9.15 23.44 13.10
N ILE A 116 -8.51 24.18 12.18
CA ILE A 116 -7.47 23.66 11.29
C ILE A 116 -6.10 24.27 11.63
N GLN A 117 -5.04 23.55 11.33
CA GLN A 117 -3.67 24.05 11.29
C GLN A 117 -3.26 24.18 9.84
N VAL A 118 -2.97 25.40 9.39
CA VAL A 118 -2.53 25.66 8.02
C VAL A 118 -1.01 25.49 7.93
N ALA A 119 -0.56 24.72 6.94
CA ALA A 119 0.85 24.53 6.60
C ALA A 119 1.26 25.42 5.40
N ARG A 120 0.34 25.67 4.46
CA ARG A 120 0.55 26.53 3.29
C ARG A 120 -0.62 27.47 3.04
N GLU A 121 -0.34 28.76 3.18
CA GLU A 121 -1.36 29.82 3.11
C GLU A 121 -1.80 30.11 1.66
N ASP A 122 -0.88 30.01 0.70
CA ASP A 122 -1.16 30.18 -0.74
C ASP A 122 -2.15 29.12 -1.23
N LYS A 123 -1.93 27.86 -0.86
CA LYS A 123 -2.76 26.73 -1.30
C LYS A 123 -4.11 26.64 -0.60
N ILE A 124 -4.22 27.06 0.65
CA ILE A 124 -5.54 27.10 1.32
C ILE A 124 -6.43 28.20 0.72
N GLN A 125 -5.86 29.33 0.30
CA GLN A 125 -6.60 30.39 -0.39
C GLN A 125 -7.07 29.92 -1.76
N GLU A 126 -6.20 29.26 -2.54
CA GLU A 126 -6.56 28.65 -3.82
C GLU A 126 -7.72 27.65 -3.65
N TYR A 127 -7.65 26.78 -2.64
CA TYR A 127 -8.74 25.85 -2.30
C TYR A 127 -10.07 26.56 -2.03
N ARG A 128 -10.05 27.63 -1.22
CA ARG A 128 -11.27 28.42 -0.90
C ARG A 128 -11.83 29.08 -2.15
N ALA A 129 -10.99 29.70 -2.97
CA ALA A 129 -11.41 30.34 -4.22
C ALA A 129 -12.04 29.35 -5.21
N ILE A 130 -11.53 28.12 -5.31
CA ILE A 130 -12.10 27.07 -6.17
C ILE A 130 -13.47 26.61 -5.66
N LYS A 131 -13.67 26.53 -4.34
CA LYS A 131 -14.93 26.09 -3.72
C LYS A 131 -16.01 27.17 -3.68
N ASP A 132 -15.62 28.43 -3.75
CA ASP A 132 -16.53 29.58 -3.77
C ASP A 132 -16.93 29.99 -5.19
N ARG A 133 -16.34 29.38 -6.23
CA ARG A 133 -16.82 29.42 -7.63
C ARG A 133 -18.00 28.48 -7.83
#